data_AF-A0A0F3H3M3-F1
#
_entry.id   AF-A0A0F3H3M3-F1
#
_cell.length_a   1.000
_cell.length_b   1.000
_cell.length_c   1.000
_cell.angle_alpha   90.00
_cell.angle_beta   90.00
_cell.angle_gamma   90.00
#
_symmetry.space_group_name_H-M   'P 1'
#
loop_
_entity.id
_entity.type
_entity.pdbx_description
1 polymer ?
#
loop_
_entity_poly.entity_id
_entity_poly.type
_entity_poly.pdbx_seq_one_letter_code
_entity_poly.pdbx_strand_id
1 'polypeptide(L)'
;MAYCTVIDIQNAIRSIELAGLTDDAGTGNVNVVVVEAAITTASAFVDGYCASRYRVPLGDPVSGVIRKITTDIAVYFLFQR
;
A
#
# COMPACT_ATOMS: atom_id res chain seq x y z
N MET A 1 0.21 11.51 0.40
CA MET A 1 1.60 11.11 0.08
C MET A 1 1.69 9.60 0.22
N ALA A 2 2.45 8.88 -0.61
CA ALA A 2 2.61 7.43 -0.44
C ALA A 2 3.72 7.13 0.59
N TYR A 3 3.44 6.31 1.59
CA TYR A 3 4.43 5.93 2.62
C TYR A 3 5.13 4.59 2.37
N CYS A 4 4.64 3.82 1.40
CA CYS A 4 5.28 2.62 0.89
C CYS A 4 5.26 2.63 -0.64
N THR A 5 6.08 1.77 -1.24
CA THR A 5 6.24 1.64 -2.69
C THR A 5 5.61 0.34 -3.19
N VAL A 6 5.39 0.24 -4.51
CA VAL A 6 4.95 -1.00 -5.15
C VAL A 6 5.95 -2.15 -4.89
N ILE A 7 7.25 -1.84 -4.81
CA ILE A 7 8.31 -2.81 -4.49
C ILE A 7 8.12 -3.36 -3.07
N ASP A 8 7.73 -2.51 -2.10
CA ASP A 8 7.46 -2.97 -0.73
C ASP A 8 6.30 -3.99 -0.70
N ILE A 9 5.26 -3.80 -1.52
CA ILE A 9 4.15 -4.74 -1.65
C ILE A 9 4.57 -6.03 -2.35
N GLN A 10 5.35 -5.92 -3.44
CA GLN A 10 5.90 -7.08 -4.15
C GLN A 10 6.83 -7.93 -3.28
N ASN A 11 7.51 -7.31 -2.31
CA ASN A 11 8.34 -8.01 -1.33
C ASN A 11 7.49 -8.62 -0.19
N ALA A 12 6.31 -8.08 0.08
CA ALA A 12 5.43 -8.53 1.17
C ALA A 12 4.59 -9.76 0.80
N ILE A 13 4.16 -9.89 -0.46
CA ILE A 13 3.33 -11.01 -0.96
C ILE A 13 3.85 -11.59 -2.26
N ARG A 14 3.54 -12.86 -2.52
CA ARG A 14 4.04 -13.56 -3.72
C ARG A 14 3.43 -12.95 -4.98
N SER A 15 4.22 -12.82 -6.05
CA SER A 15 3.79 -12.21 -7.31
C SER A 15 2.54 -12.86 -7.92
N ILE A 16 2.38 -14.18 -7.74
CA ILE A 16 1.20 -14.92 -8.21
C ILE A 16 -0.08 -14.56 -7.43
N GLU A 17 0.04 -14.36 -6.11
CA GLU A 17 -1.07 -13.91 -5.27
C GLU A 17 -1.42 -12.47 -5.60
N LEU A 18 -0.41 -11.61 -5.76
CA LEU A 18 -0.61 -10.21 -6.13
C LEU A 18 -1.29 -10.08 -7.49
N ALA A 19 -0.90 -10.88 -8.49
CA ALA A 19 -1.58 -10.91 -9.79
C ALA A 19 -3.03 -11.37 -9.62
N GLY A 20 -3.28 -12.46 -8.89
CA GLY A 20 -4.64 -12.95 -8.63
C GLY A 20 -5.53 -11.94 -7.90
N LEU A 21 -4.97 -11.09 -7.05
CA LEU A 21 -5.70 -10.03 -6.35
C LEU A 21 -5.93 -8.79 -7.21
N THR A 22 -5.12 -8.51 -8.22
CA THR A 22 -5.14 -7.21 -8.94
C THR A 22 -5.65 -7.32 -10.38
N ASP A 23 -5.62 -8.52 -10.95
CA ASP A 23 -5.91 -8.77 -12.36
C ASP A 23 -7.39 -9.12 -12.62
N ASP A 24 -8.25 -8.11 -12.50
CA ASP A 24 -9.69 -8.27 -12.79
C ASP A 24 -9.96 -8.54 -14.29
N ALA A 25 -8.99 -8.26 -15.16
CA ALA A 25 -9.09 -8.42 -16.61
C ALA A 25 -8.56 -9.78 -17.12
N GLY A 26 -8.00 -10.62 -16.25
CA GLY A 26 -7.48 -11.96 -16.61
C GLY A 26 -6.27 -11.92 -17.54
N THR A 27 -5.44 -10.89 -17.45
CA THR A 27 -4.21 -10.70 -18.24
C THR A 27 -3.03 -11.54 -17.78
N GLY A 28 -3.11 -12.16 -16.60
CA GLY A 28 -2.04 -12.88 -15.91
C GLY A 28 -0.97 -11.97 -15.30
N ASN A 29 -1.15 -10.65 -15.33
CA ASN A 29 -0.16 -9.68 -14.88
C ASN A 29 -0.66 -8.85 -13.69
N VAL A 30 0.27 -8.42 -12.84
CA VAL A 30 -0.06 -7.50 -11.74
C VAL A 30 -0.56 -6.17 -12.29
N ASN A 31 -1.75 -5.77 -11.88
CA ASN A 31 -2.29 -4.45 -12.22
C ASN A 31 -1.74 -3.40 -11.26
N VAL A 32 -0.68 -2.69 -11.69
CA VAL A 32 0.01 -1.67 -10.89
C VAL A 32 -0.93 -0.55 -10.44
N VAL A 33 -1.93 -0.19 -11.23
CA VAL A 33 -2.91 0.86 -10.88
C VAL A 33 -3.72 0.47 -9.64
N VAL A 34 -4.11 -0.79 -9.54
CA VAL A 34 -4.83 -1.32 -8.37
C VAL A 34 -3.94 -1.31 -7.13
N VAL A 35 -2.66 -1.67 -7.29
CA VAL A 35 -1.68 -1.62 -6.21
C VAL A 35 -1.47 -0.18 -5.72
N GLU A 36 -1.31 0.78 -6.63
CA GLU A 36 -1.16 2.20 -6.29
C GLU A 36 -2.41 2.78 -5.60
N ALA A 37 -3.60 2.35 -6.00
CA ALA A 37 -4.85 2.73 -5.33
C ALA A 37 -4.90 2.19 -3.89
N ALA A 38 -4.47 0.95 -3.67
CA ALA A 38 -4.38 0.37 -2.33
C ALA A 38 -3.36 1.11 -1.45
N ILE A 39 -2.18 1.45 -1.99
CA ILE A 39 -1.14 2.24 -1.30
C ILE A 39 -1.68 3.62 -0.93
N THR A 40 -2.38 4.29 -1.84
CA THR A 40 -2.97 5.60 -1.61
C THR A 40 -3.99 5.55 -0.47
N THR A 41 -4.84 4.52 -0.46
CA THR A 41 -5.85 4.31 0.58
C THR A 41 -5.20 4.02 1.94
N ALA A 42 -4.20 3.14 1.96
CA ALA A 42 -3.42 2.84 3.17
C ALA A 42 -2.70 4.07 3.73
N SER A 43 -2.13 4.89 2.85
CA SER A 43 -1.43 6.11 3.27
C SER A 43 -2.39 7.16 3.83
N ALA A 44 -3.58 7.31 3.23
CA ALA A 44 -4.63 8.17 3.75
C ALA A 44 -5.14 7.70 5.13
N PHE A 45 -5.19 6.38 5.36
CA PHE A 45 -5.54 5.83 6.67
C PHE A 45 -4.48 6.19 7.72
N VAL A 46 -3.19 6.02 7.41
CA VAL A 46 -2.10 6.43 8.30
C VAL A 46 -2.15 7.93 8.59
N ASP A 47 -2.39 8.75 7.57
CA ASP A 47 -2.56 10.21 7.73
C ASP A 47 -3.72 10.55 8.67
N GLY A 48 -4.86 9.87 8.54
CA GLY A 48 -6.01 10.08 9.41
C GLY A 48 -5.69 9.86 10.90
N TYR A 49 -4.89 8.83 11.23
CA TYR A 49 -4.47 8.57 12.60
C TYR A 49 -3.41 9.58 13.09
N CYS A 50 -2.41 9.87 12.25
CA CYS A 50 -1.29 10.72 12.62
C CYS A 50 -1.66 12.21 12.70
N ALA A 51 -2.64 12.67 11.93
CA ALA A 51 -3.10 14.07 11.88
C ALA A 51 -3.56 14.60 13.25
N SER A 52 -3.95 13.72 14.17
CA SER A 52 -4.34 14.10 15.55
C SER A 52 -3.19 14.64 16.40
N ARG A 53 -1.93 14.29 16.07
CA ARG A 53 -0.74 14.59 16.89
C ARG A 53 0.41 15.18 16.09
N TYR A 54 0.49 14.89 14.80
CA TYR A 54 1.59 15.26 13.93
C TYR A 54 1.08 16.02 12.70
N ARG A 55 1.94 16.86 12.12
CA ARG A 55 1.66 17.46 10.82
C ARG A 55 1.78 16.37 9.76
N VAL A 56 0.70 16.18 9.01
CA VAL A 56 0.65 15.28 7.86
C VAL A 56 0.75 16.08 6.55
N PRO A 57 1.32 15.50 5.46
CA PRO A 57 1.94 14.17 5.42
C PRO A 57 3.21 14.09 6.27
N LEU A 58 3.49 12.90 6.81
CA LEU A 58 4.70 12.63 7.58
C LEU A 58 5.92 12.91 6.67
N GLY A 59 6.88 13.67 7.20
CA GLY A 59 8.03 14.14 6.43
C GLY A 59 9.00 13.02 6.03
N ASP A 60 9.81 13.31 5.01
CA ASP A 60 10.91 12.44 4.58
C ASP A 60 12.14 12.59 5.49
N PRO A 61 12.86 11.49 5.77
CA PRO A 61 12.60 10.13 5.30
C PRO A 61 11.48 9.43 6.07
N VAL A 62 10.63 8.69 5.36
CA VAL A 62 9.61 7.84 5.97
C VAL A 62 10.27 6.78 6.87
N SER A 63 9.94 6.82 8.15
CA SER A 63 10.38 5.84 9.15
C SER A 63 10.06 4.41 8.70
N GLY A 64 10.98 3.47 8.93
CA GLY A 64 10.78 2.07 8.58
C GLY A 64 9.51 1.47 9.20
N VAL A 65 9.10 1.95 10.37
CA VAL A 65 7.85 1.54 11.03
C VAL A 65 6.62 1.98 10.25
N ILE A 66 6.59 3.24 9.80
CA ILE A 66 5.48 3.80 9.01
C ILE A 66 5.39 3.10 7.66
N ARG A 67 6.54 2.88 6.99
CA ARG A 67 6.58 2.12 5.74
C ARG A 67 6.00 0.72 5.94
N LYS A 68 6.45 -0.03 6.96
CA LYS A 68 5.95 -1.38 7.24
C LYS A 68 4.44 -1.40 7.53
N ILE A 69 3.95 -0.52 8.39
CA ILE A 69 2.51 -0.44 8.72
C ILE A 69 1.69 -0.11 7.48
N THR A 70 2.14 0.84 6.66
CA THR A 70 1.44 1.21 5.43
C THR A 70 1.41 0.04 4.45
N THR A 71 2.50 -0.70 4.30
CA THR A 71 2.54 -1.93 3.49
C THR A 71 1.55 -2.97 4.00
N ASP A 72 1.52 -3.25 5.31
CA ASP A 72 0.62 -4.25 5.90
C ASP A 72 -0.87 -3.86 5.68
N ILE A 73 -1.21 -2.58 5.82
CA ILE A 73 -2.56 -2.06 5.56
C ILE A 73 -2.91 -2.12 4.07
N ALA A 74 -1.97 -1.77 3.18
CA ALA A 74 -2.20 -1.85 1.74
C ALA A 74 -2.46 -3.28 1.27
N VAL A 75 -1.70 -4.25 1.80
CA VAL A 75 -1.94 -5.68 1.56
C VAL A 75 -3.32 -6.09 2.07
N TYR A 76 -3.71 -5.66 3.27
CA TYR A 76 -5.06 -5.93 3.78
C TYR A 76 -6.16 -5.42 2.84
N PHE A 77 -6.04 -4.19 2.32
CA PHE A 77 -7.00 -3.65 1.35
C PHE A 77 -7.02 -4.40 0.02
N LEU A 78 -5.87 -4.95 -0.42
CA LEU A 78 -5.83 -5.80 -1.60
C LEU A 78 -6.60 -7.11 -1.39
N PHE A 79 -6.54 -7.70 -0.19
CA PHE A 79 -7.28 -8.93 0.15
C PHE A 79 -8.76 -8.72 0.45
N GLN A 80 -9.18 -7.50 0.82
CA GLN A 80 -10.57 -7.18 1.12
C GLN A 80 -11.40 -6.84 -0.13
N ARG A 81 -10.74 -6.63 -1.27
CA ARG A 81 -11.38 -6.28 -2.54
C ARG A 81 -12.11 -7.48 -3.14
#